data_AF-A0A7K4ISH4-F1
#
_entry.id   AF-A0A7K4ISH4-F1
#
_cell.length_a   1.000
_cell.length_b   1.000
_cell.length_c   1.000
_cell.angle_alpha   90.00
_cell.angle_beta   90.00
_cell.angle_gamma   90.00
#
_symmetry.space_group_name_H-M   'P 1'
#
loop_
_entity.id
_entity.type
_entity.pdbx_description
1 polymer ?
#
loop_
_entity_poly.entity_id
_entity_poly.type
_entity_poly.pdbx_seq_one_letter_code
_entity_poly.pdbx_strand_id
1 'polypeptide(L)'
;MKKTFVTMAIMLILIDICYVASPVSAEATRVPGVAEGDWAKYSIAFNYSTDDPDPPMITPLFEEIEYYKMNVQSVVNTNVTYATIVHLKNGTETSFPMWIDVSSGQTSYGFIGLGPIIAANLTAGDKLYSNVLSATINATSTGTYAGDEREVNCVYMAQNFTFPYSSLTQLVNYSIFWDKTSGIFVVMNETIVMIDNADGYTTSIFVSLIITETNIWSPTPAIVAKVFIVPRFINLKSHGKWILAFVELPKGYKAKDIDLSTVMMNGTIAIKGKAIIIGKRLLIVRFDRSEVISLIKNSTSWKNKTKFVIVTLTITGKLKDGSMFQGSDKVRAFFPYLRHCRAHPV
;
A
#
# COMPACT_ATOMS: atom_id res chain seq x y z
N MET A 1 -53.09 -45.01 -11.48
CA MET A 1 -54.13 -45.04 -12.54
C MET A 1 -55.10 -43.90 -12.24
N LYS A 2 -55.47 -42.96 -13.12
CA LYS A 2 -55.08 -42.58 -14.51
C LYS A 2 -55.03 -41.02 -14.51
N LYS A 3 -54.16 -40.28 -15.22
CA LYS A 3 -54.07 -40.06 -16.68
C LYS A 3 -55.43 -39.71 -17.34
N THR A 4 -55.66 -38.69 -18.19
CA THR A 4 -54.91 -37.49 -18.70
C THR A 4 -55.91 -36.60 -19.52
N PHE A 5 -55.50 -35.38 -19.92
CA PHE A 5 -55.89 -34.54 -21.11
C PHE A 5 -56.73 -33.26 -20.80
N VAL A 6 -56.23 -32.01 -20.96
CA VAL A 6 -55.93 -31.18 -22.20
C VAL A 6 -57.21 -30.48 -22.73
N THR A 7 -57.28 -29.27 -23.32
CA THR A 7 -56.40 -28.24 -23.98
C THR A 7 -56.41 -26.86 -23.25
N MET A 8 -55.89 -25.72 -23.75
CA MET A 8 -54.58 -25.35 -24.39
C MET A 8 -54.59 -23.87 -24.92
N ALA A 9 -53.75 -22.97 -24.38
CA ALA A 9 -53.33 -21.68 -24.98
C ALA A 9 -52.06 -21.19 -24.22
N ILE A 10 -50.82 -21.32 -24.68
CA ILE A 10 -50.16 -20.75 -25.89
C ILE A 10 -50.23 -19.21 -25.95
N MET A 11 -49.15 -18.56 -25.49
CA MET A 11 -48.47 -17.55 -26.31
C MET A 11 -46.96 -17.83 -26.26
N LEU A 12 -46.33 -17.91 -27.43
CA LEU A 12 -44.88 -18.11 -27.58
C LEU A 12 -44.16 -16.76 -27.54
N ILE A 13 -42.99 -16.71 -26.89
CA ILE A 13 -41.88 -15.87 -27.34
C ILE A 13 -40.63 -16.74 -27.39
N LEU A 14 -40.19 -17.04 -28.61
CA LEU A 14 -38.84 -17.50 -28.89
C LEU A 14 -37.91 -16.28 -28.74
N ILE A 15 -36.89 -16.39 -27.89
CA ILE A 15 -35.72 -15.52 -27.97
C ILE A 15 -34.58 -16.41 -28.46
N ASP A 16 -34.28 -16.30 -29.76
CA ASP A 16 -32.99 -16.71 -30.30
C ASP A 16 -31.92 -15.81 -29.68
N ILE A 17 -31.33 -16.27 -28.58
CA ILE A 17 -30.07 -15.70 -28.10
C ILE A 17 -29.01 -16.18 -29.08
N CYS A 18 -28.60 -15.30 -30.00
CA CYS A 18 -27.34 -15.48 -30.70
C CYS A 18 -26.27 -15.72 -29.64
N TYR A 19 -25.74 -16.94 -29.58
CA TYR A 19 -24.56 -17.27 -28.82
C TYR A 19 -23.37 -16.60 -29.53
N VAL A 20 -23.25 -15.28 -29.35
CA VAL A 20 -21.98 -14.61 -29.51
C VAL A 20 -21.10 -15.27 -28.48
N ALA A 21 -20.25 -16.18 -28.92
CA ALA A 21 -19.20 -16.72 -28.10
C ALA A 21 -18.28 -15.53 -27.77
N SER A 22 -18.60 -14.83 -26.68
CA SER A 22 -17.59 -14.16 -25.86
C SER A 22 -16.42 -15.13 -25.78
N PRO A 23 -15.18 -14.70 -26.07
CA PRO A 23 -14.04 -15.59 -25.95
C PRO A 23 -14.12 -16.21 -24.57
N VAL A 24 -14.18 -17.54 -24.51
CA VAL A 24 -14.20 -18.26 -23.23
C VAL A 24 -12.87 -17.95 -22.58
N SER A 25 -12.87 -16.94 -21.72
CA SER A 25 -11.73 -16.65 -20.85
C SER A 25 -11.52 -17.92 -20.07
N ALA A 26 -10.35 -18.54 -20.24
CA ALA A 26 -10.00 -19.73 -19.47
C ALA A 26 -10.18 -19.38 -17.98
N GLU A 27 -10.92 -20.21 -17.24
CA GLU A 27 -11.22 -19.91 -15.84
C GLU A 27 -9.91 -19.78 -15.05
N ALA A 28 -9.70 -18.61 -14.44
CA ALA A 28 -8.43 -18.30 -13.80
C ALA A 28 -8.14 -19.26 -12.64
N THR A 29 -7.00 -19.95 -12.71
CA THR A 29 -6.63 -21.04 -11.81
C THR A 29 -6.66 -20.63 -10.34
N ARG A 30 -7.41 -21.37 -9.52
CA ARG A 30 -7.60 -21.09 -8.09
C ARG A 30 -6.52 -21.74 -7.24
N VAL A 31 -5.33 -21.14 -7.18
CA VAL A 31 -4.17 -21.66 -6.43
C VAL A 31 -3.67 -20.61 -5.42
N PRO A 32 -3.44 -20.95 -4.14
CA PRO A 32 -2.78 -20.06 -3.19
C PRO A 32 -1.34 -19.72 -3.62
N GLY A 33 -0.92 -18.47 -3.45
CA GLY A 33 0.48 -18.07 -3.69
C GLY A 33 1.33 -17.95 -2.43
N VAL A 34 0.72 -18.03 -1.25
CA VAL A 34 1.39 -18.15 0.04
C VAL A 34 1.72 -19.61 0.37
N ALA A 35 2.69 -19.83 1.26
CA ALA A 35 3.13 -21.12 1.75
C ALA A 35 3.08 -21.21 3.30
N GLU A 36 3.21 -22.43 3.83
CA GLU A 36 3.38 -22.64 5.27
C GLU A 36 4.63 -21.91 5.80
N GLY A 37 4.48 -21.16 6.90
CA GLY A 37 5.55 -20.35 7.49
C GLY A 37 5.64 -18.92 6.94
N ASP A 38 4.83 -18.58 5.93
CA ASP A 38 4.66 -17.19 5.50
C ASP A 38 3.97 -16.35 6.58
N TRP A 39 4.34 -15.07 6.66
CA TRP A 39 3.73 -14.12 7.57
C TRP A 39 3.72 -12.71 7.00
N ALA A 40 2.74 -11.92 7.42
CA ALA A 40 2.60 -10.51 7.08
C ALA A 40 2.18 -9.71 8.31
N LYS A 41 2.78 -8.56 8.53
CA LYS A 41 2.49 -7.64 9.63
C LYS A 41 1.93 -6.33 9.07
N TYR A 42 0.92 -5.80 9.75
CA TYR A 42 0.12 -4.67 9.30
C TYR A 42 0.06 -3.59 10.37
N SER A 43 0.31 -2.34 9.99
CA SER A 43 -0.06 -1.18 10.80
C SER A 43 -1.56 -0.95 10.70
N ILE A 44 -2.19 -0.59 11.82
CA ILE A 44 -3.57 -0.09 11.86
C ILE A 44 -3.60 1.43 11.98
N ALA A 45 -4.50 2.06 11.24
CA ALA A 45 -5.03 3.39 11.55
C ALA A 45 -6.55 3.27 11.81
N PHE A 46 -7.02 3.94 12.85
CA PHE A 46 -8.42 3.94 13.27
C PHE A 46 -8.86 5.38 13.50
N ASN A 47 -10.03 5.76 13.01
CA ASN A 47 -10.71 7.00 13.38
C ASN A 47 -12.15 6.69 13.77
N TYR A 48 -12.62 7.36 14.82
CA TYR A 48 -13.99 7.30 15.30
C TYR A 48 -14.55 8.71 15.45
N SER A 49 -15.81 8.91 15.08
CA SER A 49 -16.53 10.16 15.26
C SER A 49 -18.01 9.87 15.41
N THR A 50 -18.67 10.47 16.38
CA THR A 50 -20.11 10.35 16.57
C THR A 50 -20.68 11.65 17.13
N ASP A 51 -21.93 11.96 16.77
CA ASP A 51 -22.79 12.93 17.46
C ASP A 51 -23.92 12.26 18.26
N ASP A 52 -23.97 10.93 18.26
CA ASP A 52 -24.89 10.09 19.02
C ASP A 52 -24.53 10.12 20.52
N PRO A 53 -25.48 10.45 21.42
CA PRO A 53 -25.24 10.41 22.86
C PRO A 53 -25.14 8.98 23.44
N ASP A 54 -25.65 7.95 22.76
CA ASP A 54 -25.59 6.54 23.19
C ASP A 54 -25.22 5.62 22.00
N PRO A 55 -23.99 5.75 21.46
CA PRO A 55 -23.61 5.14 20.19
C PRO A 55 -23.63 3.61 20.25
N PRO A 56 -24.12 2.93 19.19
CA PRO A 56 -24.37 1.48 19.20
C PRO A 56 -23.12 0.58 19.26
N MET A 57 -21.91 1.15 19.28
CA MET A 57 -20.64 0.40 19.43
C MET A 57 -19.67 1.13 20.36
N ILE A 58 -19.20 0.43 21.40
CA ILE A 58 -18.15 0.90 22.31
C ILE A 58 -16.78 0.55 21.70
N THR A 59 -16.05 1.57 21.25
CA THR A 59 -14.86 1.51 20.38
C THR A 59 -13.44 1.32 20.97
N PRO A 60 -13.16 1.23 22.29
CA PRO A 60 -11.78 1.26 22.83
C PRO A 60 -10.81 0.25 22.22
N LEU A 61 -11.31 -0.94 21.84
CA LEU A 61 -10.44 -2.05 21.47
C LEU A 61 -9.55 -1.76 20.26
N PHE A 62 -10.03 -1.03 19.24
CA PHE A 62 -9.22 -0.71 18.06
C PHE A 62 -8.15 0.35 18.35
N GLU A 63 -8.42 1.29 19.26
CA GLU A 63 -7.43 2.29 19.67
C GLU A 63 -6.29 1.67 20.49
N GLU A 64 -6.52 0.54 21.14
CA GLU A 64 -5.49 -0.18 21.90
C GLU A 64 -4.57 -1.05 21.02
N ILE A 65 -4.90 -1.30 19.75
CA ILE A 65 -4.08 -2.15 18.87
C ILE A 65 -2.84 -1.40 18.39
N GLU A 66 -1.69 -2.07 18.45
CA GLU A 66 -0.42 -1.58 17.89
C GLU A 66 -0.19 -2.12 16.47
N TYR A 67 -0.38 -3.43 16.28
CA TYR A 67 -0.32 -4.06 14.96
C TYR A 67 -1.16 -5.34 14.89
N TYR A 68 -1.52 -5.71 13.67
CA TYR A 68 -1.99 -7.06 13.33
C TYR A 68 -0.85 -7.85 12.69
N LYS A 69 -0.81 -9.15 12.92
CA LYS A 69 0.07 -10.08 12.21
C LYS A 69 -0.71 -11.31 11.75
N MET A 70 -0.46 -11.74 10.52
CA MET A 70 -0.97 -12.97 9.95
C MET A 70 0.19 -13.96 9.82
N ASN A 71 0.02 -15.20 10.27
CA ASN A 71 0.97 -16.29 10.04
C ASN A 71 0.25 -17.44 9.33
N VAL A 72 0.69 -17.84 8.15
CA VAL A 72 0.17 -19.01 7.41
C VAL A 72 0.68 -20.27 8.08
N GLN A 73 -0.25 -21.11 8.55
CA GLN A 73 0.02 -22.31 9.32
C GLN A 73 0.03 -23.58 8.46
N SER A 74 -0.73 -23.61 7.37
CA SER A 74 -0.70 -24.70 6.39
C SER A 74 -1.41 -24.29 5.10
N VAL A 75 -1.05 -24.95 4.00
CA VAL A 75 -1.73 -24.82 2.70
C VAL A 75 -2.00 -26.23 2.16
N VAL A 76 -3.27 -26.56 1.95
CA VAL A 76 -3.71 -27.88 1.47
C VAL A 76 -4.70 -27.70 0.33
N ASN A 77 -4.29 -28.08 -0.89
CA ASN A 77 -5.00 -27.78 -2.13
C ASN A 77 -5.24 -26.27 -2.29
N THR A 78 -6.49 -25.83 -2.14
CA THR A 78 -6.91 -24.43 -2.22
C THR A 78 -7.22 -23.81 -0.86
N ASN A 79 -7.17 -24.61 0.22
CA ASN A 79 -7.44 -24.14 1.57
C ASN A 79 -6.15 -23.68 2.27
N VAL A 80 -6.19 -22.47 2.82
CA VAL A 80 -5.10 -21.84 3.57
C VAL A 80 -5.55 -21.68 5.02
N THR A 81 -4.84 -22.32 5.94
CA THR A 81 -5.03 -22.11 7.39
C THR A 81 -4.01 -21.08 7.87
N TYR A 82 -4.45 -20.09 8.65
CA TYR A 82 -3.60 -19.00 9.15
C TYR A 82 -4.04 -18.56 10.54
N ALA A 83 -3.10 -18.10 11.36
CA ALA A 83 -3.38 -17.41 12.61
C ALA A 83 -3.43 -15.90 12.39
N THR A 84 -4.49 -15.24 12.89
CA THR A 84 -4.52 -13.78 13.05
C THR A 84 -4.13 -13.45 14.48
N ILE A 85 -3.05 -12.69 14.63
CA ILE A 85 -2.48 -12.23 15.89
C ILE A 85 -2.76 -10.72 16.02
N VAL A 86 -3.29 -10.32 17.16
CA VAL A 86 -3.53 -8.93 17.54
C VAL A 86 -2.57 -8.58 18.68
N HIS A 87 -1.66 -7.63 18.46
CA HIS A 87 -0.77 -7.10 19.50
C HIS A 87 -1.29 -5.74 19.98
N LEU A 88 -1.57 -5.64 21.27
CA LEU A 88 -2.03 -4.41 21.92
C LEU A 88 -0.84 -3.57 22.39
N LYS A 89 -1.02 -2.24 22.46
CA LYS A 89 -0.04 -1.26 22.94
C LYS A 89 0.43 -1.50 24.39
N ASN A 90 -0.29 -2.31 25.16
CA ASN A 90 0.09 -2.75 26.50
C ASN A 90 1.02 -3.99 26.51
N GLY A 91 1.35 -4.55 25.34
CA GLY A 91 2.19 -5.75 25.17
C GLY A 91 1.44 -7.08 25.20
N THR A 92 0.11 -7.09 25.29
CA THR A 92 -0.70 -8.31 25.24
C THR A 92 -0.89 -8.77 23.79
N GLU A 93 -0.65 -10.05 23.51
CA GLU A 93 -1.00 -10.69 22.23
C GLU A 93 -2.18 -11.64 22.38
N THR A 94 -3.12 -11.60 21.43
CA THR A 94 -4.15 -12.62 21.26
C THR A 94 -4.04 -13.24 19.87
N SER A 95 -4.22 -14.55 19.76
CA SER A 95 -4.08 -15.29 18.49
C SER A 95 -5.32 -16.14 18.21
N PHE A 96 -5.85 -16.05 16.98
CA PHE A 96 -7.06 -16.73 16.55
C PHE A 96 -6.77 -17.56 15.28
N PRO A 97 -7.01 -18.89 15.28
CA PRO A 97 -6.85 -19.72 14.09
C PRO A 97 -8.04 -19.51 13.14
N MET A 98 -7.73 -19.32 11.87
CA MET A 98 -8.66 -19.04 10.78
C MET A 98 -8.30 -19.88 9.55
N TRP A 99 -9.24 -20.07 8.63
CA TRP A 99 -8.96 -20.67 7.34
C TRP A 99 -9.77 -20.01 6.22
N ILE A 100 -9.28 -20.13 4.99
CA ILE A 100 -10.01 -19.76 3.78
C ILE A 100 -9.68 -20.68 2.61
N ASP A 101 -10.71 -21.16 1.93
CA ASP A 101 -10.57 -21.76 0.61
C ASP A 101 -10.55 -20.66 -0.46
N VAL A 102 -9.39 -20.44 -1.09
CA VAL A 102 -9.19 -19.38 -2.10
C VAL A 102 -9.91 -19.68 -3.43
N SER A 103 -10.51 -20.86 -3.58
CA SER A 103 -11.34 -21.22 -4.72
C SER A 103 -12.80 -20.83 -4.53
N SER A 104 -13.41 -21.23 -3.41
CA SER A 104 -14.83 -20.98 -3.12
C SER A 104 -15.10 -19.67 -2.38
N GLY A 105 -14.11 -19.14 -1.65
CA GLY A 105 -14.28 -18.03 -0.71
C GLY A 105 -14.87 -18.45 0.65
N GLN A 106 -14.96 -19.76 0.92
CA GLN A 106 -15.48 -20.26 2.20
C GLN A 106 -14.45 -20.07 3.32
N THR A 107 -14.91 -19.66 4.51
CA THR A 107 -14.07 -19.41 5.71
C THR A 107 -14.79 -19.84 6.99
N SER A 108 -14.07 -19.85 8.13
CA SER A 108 -14.50 -20.32 9.45
C SER A 108 -15.88 -19.82 9.92
N TYR A 109 -16.27 -18.60 9.55
CA TYR A 109 -17.52 -17.97 10.00
C TYR A 109 -18.72 -18.20 9.06
N GLY A 110 -18.56 -18.96 7.97
CA GLY A 110 -19.64 -19.25 7.00
C GLY A 110 -20.09 -18.06 6.15
N PHE A 111 -19.63 -16.84 6.47
CA PHE A 111 -19.84 -15.65 5.67
C PHE A 111 -18.87 -15.62 4.48
N ILE A 112 -19.38 -15.39 3.27
CA ILE A 112 -18.56 -15.18 2.06
C ILE A 112 -18.09 -13.71 2.08
N GLY A 113 -17.27 -13.39 3.06
CA GLY A 113 -16.59 -12.10 3.19
C GLY A 113 -15.31 -12.07 2.36
N LEU A 114 -14.87 -10.87 1.96
CA LEU A 114 -13.61 -10.70 1.25
C LEU A 114 -12.45 -11.13 2.16
N GLY A 115 -11.85 -12.28 1.83
CA GLY A 115 -10.82 -12.88 2.66
C GLY A 115 -9.49 -12.13 2.60
N PRO A 116 -8.65 -12.26 3.64
CA PRO A 116 -7.30 -11.70 3.64
C PRO A 116 -6.38 -12.36 2.61
N ILE A 117 -6.79 -13.51 2.04
CA ILE A 117 -6.04 -14.27 1.04
C ILE A 117 -7.01 -14.66 -0.09
N ILE A 118 -6.58 -14.43 -1.33
CA ILE A 118 -7.26 -14.83 -2.57
C ILE A 118 -6.34 -15.72 -3.39
N ALA A 119 -6.83 -16.25 -4.53
CA ALA A 119 -5.97 -16.99 -5.44
C ALA A 119 -4.87 -16.08 -6.02
N ALA A 120 -3.69 -16.68 -6.24
CA ALA A 120 -2.56 -16.01 -6.87
C ALA A 120 -2.75 -15.82 -8.38
N ASN A 121 -2.09 -14.81 -8.91
CA ASN A 121 -1.98 -14.45 -10.33
C ASN A 121 -3.32 -14.14 -11.03
N LEU A 122 -4.38 -13.84 -10.25
CA LEU A 122 -5.57 -13.19 -10.77
C LEU A 122 -5.25 -11.80 -11.33
N THR A 123 -6.13 -11.24 -12.15
CA THR A 123 -5.98 -9.92 -12.75
C THR A 123 -7.32 -9.17 -12.80
N ALA A 124 -7.29 -7.87 -13.12
CA ALA A 124 -8.49 -7.08 -13.39
C ALA A 124 -9.45 -7.81 -14.35
N GLY A 125 -10.72 -7.92 -13.95
CA GLY A 125 -11.76 -8.67 -14.66
C GLY A 125 -11.98 -10.11 -14.13
N ASP A 126 -11.04 -10.69 -13.39
CA ASP A 126 -11.29 -11.98 -12.72
C ASP A 126 -12.20 -11.82 -11.50
N LYS A 127 -13.00 -12.84 -11.22
CA LYS A 127 -13.65 -13.00 -9.91
C LYS A 127 -12.65 -13.49 -8.88
N LEU A 128 -12.76 -13.01 -7.64
CA LEU A 128 -11.91 -13.45 -6.53
C LEU A 128 -12.05 -14.95 -6.23
N TYR A 129 -13.28 -15.47 -6.37
CA TYR A 129 -13.67 -16.85 -6.11
C TYR A 129 -14.53 -17.37 -7.29
N SER A 130 -14.65 -18.69 -7.47
CA SER A 130 -15.46 -19.27 -8.56
C SER A 130 -16.98 -19.21 -8.34
N ASN A 131 -17.44 -18.64 -7.22
CA ASN A 131 -18.86 -18.36 -6.96
C ASN A 131 -19.39 -17.24 -7.89
N VAL A 132 -20.59 -17.42 -8.45
CA VAL A 132 -21.29 -16.42 -9.28
C VAL A 132 -21.45 -15.08 -8.56
N LEU A 133 -21.69 -15.09 -7.23
CA LEU A 133 -21.85 -13.88 -6.41
C LEU A 133 -20.52 -13.26 -5.94
N SER A 134 -19.37 -13.84 -6.30
CA SER A 134 -18.05 -13.31 -5.92
C SER A 134 -17.77 -11.96 -6.58
N ALA A 135 -17.12 -11.06 -5.83
CA ALA A 135 -16.65 -9.78 -6.34
C ALA A 135 -15.66 -9.96 -7.50
N THR A 136 -15.67 -9.00 -8.43
CA THR A 136 -14.75 -8.95 -9.57
C THR A 136 -13.66 -7.92 -9.30
N ILE A 137 -12.41 -8.25 -9.60
CA ILE A 137 -11.26 -7.34 -9.46
C ILE A 137 -11.47 -6.15 -10.40
N ASN A 138 -11.62 -4.95 -9.83
CA ASN A 138 -11.93 -3.73 -10.58
C ASN A 138 -10.72 -3.23 -11.37
N ALA A 139 -9.52 -3.37 -10.83
CA ALA A 139 -8.27 -2.92 -11.44
C ALA A 139 -7.07 -3.73 -10.94
N THR A 140 -5.99 -3.71 -11.71
CA THR A 140 -4.65 -4.11 -11.27
C THR A 140 -3.77 -2.86 -11.33
N SER A 141 -3.07 -2.55 -10.24
CA SER A 141 -2.24 -1.36 -10.09
C SER A 141 -0.85 -1.74 -9.58
N THR A 142 0.11 -0.81 -9.59
CA THR A 142 1.42 -0.99 -8.95
C THR A 142 1.55 -0.10 -7.72
N GLY A 143 2.21 -0.60 -6.67
CA GLY A 143 2.54 0.18 -5.47
C GLY A 143 3.71 -0.43 -4.68
N THR A 144 4.24 0.32 -3.71
CA THR A 144 5.33 -0.17 -2.85
C THR A 144 4.77 -0.68 -1.53
N TYR A 145 5.00 -1.96 -1.21
CA TYR A 145 4.44 -2.64 -0.05
C TYR A 145 5.51 -3.51 0.65
N ALA A 146 5.62 -3.39 1.97
CA ALA A 146 6.66 -4.03 2.78
C ALA A 146 8.10 -3.90 2.20
N GLY A 147 8.40 -2.77 1.55
CA GLY A 147 9.73 -2.45 1.00
C GLY A 147 10.01 -2.87 -0.44
N ASP A 148 9.07 -3.52 -1.13
CA ASP A 148 9.22 -3.95 -2.54
C ASP A 148 8.11 -3.36 -3.44
N GLU A 149 8.33 -3.26 -4.74
CA GLU A 149 7.30 -2.83 -5.69
C GLU A 149 6.48 -4.03 -6.18
N ARG A 150 5.16 -3.97 -6.00
CA ARG A 150 4.23 -5.06 -6.25
C ARG A 150 3.16 -4.64 -7.24
N GLU A 151 2.75 -5.55 -8.12
CA GLU A 151 1.42 -5.48 -8.74
C GLU A 151 0.37 -5.91 -7.71
N VAL A 152 -0.74 -5.18 -7.63
CA VAL A 152 -1.84 -5.43 -6.70
C VAL A 152 -3.18 -5.42 -7.41
N ASN A 153 -4.05 -6.36 -7.04
CA ASN A 153 -5.42 -6.44 -7.51
C ASN A 153 -6.33 -5.68 -6.55
N CYS A 154 -7.12 -4.76 -7.09
CA CYS A 154 -7.95 -3.83 -6.31
C CYS A 154 -9.43 -4.15 -6.46
N VAL A 155 -10.13 -4.26 -5.34
CA VAL A 155 -11.60 -4.27 -5.26
C VAL A 155 -12.08 -3.05 -4.47
N TYR A 156 -13.12 -2.41 -4.98
CA TYR A 156 -13.84 -1.30 -4.36
C TYR A 156 -15.32 -1.63 -4.31
N MET A 157 -15.94 -1.56 -3.14
CA MET A 157 -17.38 -1.80 -3.00
C MET A 157 -18.00 -0.82 -2.02
N ALA A 158 -19.26 -0.47 -2.31
CA ALA A 158 -20.14 0.28 -1.44
C ALA A 158 -21.41 -0.56 -1.21
N GLN A 159 -21.84 -0.67 0.04
CA GLN A 159 -23.02 -1.42 0.45
C GLN A 159 -23.87 -0.55 1.40
N ASN A 160 -25.19 -0.72 1.31
CA ASN A 160 -26.15 -0.05 2.19
C ASN A 160 -27.05 -1.12 2.79
N PHE A 161 -27.10 -1.16 4.12
CA PHE A 161 -27.95 -2.04 4.91
C PHE A 161 -28.95 -1.20 5.69
N THR A 162 -30.24 -1.51 5.56
CA THR A 162 -31.28 -0.96 6.43
C THR A 162 -31.84 -2.12 7.25
N PHE A 163 -31.78 -2.02 8.58
CA PHE A 163 -32.18 -3.11 9.46
C PHE A 163 -33.71 -3.04 9.71
N PRO A 164 -34.50 -4.05 9.31
CA PRO A 164 -35.98 -3.94 9.30
C PRO A 164 -36.64 -3.87 10.68
N TYR A 165 -35.86 -3.97 11.77
CA TYR A 165 -36.33 -3.92 13.16
C TYR A 165 -35.60 -2.86 14.01
N SER A 166 -34.85 -1.93 13.38
CA SER A 166 -34.32 -0.76 14.06
C SER A 166 -34.40 0.49 13.17
N SER A 167 -34.18 1.65 13.75
CA SER A 167 -34.00 2.92 13.05
C SER A 167 -32.68 3.02 12.29
N LEU A 168 -31.78 2.02 12.38
CA LEU A 168 -30.42 2.14 11.87
C LEU A 168 -30.31 1.82 10.37
N THR A 169 -29.67 2.73 9.64
CA THR A 169 -29.08 2.49 8.32
C THR A 169 -27.56 2.44 8.46
N GLN A 170 -26.91 1.46 7.81
CA GLN A 170 -25.46 1.33 7.77
C GLN A 170 -24.96 1.41 6.33
N LEU A 171 -24.11 2.40 6.06
CA LEU A 171 -23.38 2.58 4.82
C LEU A 171 -21.95 2.06 5.01
N VAL A 172 -21.56 1.04 4.25
CA VAL A 172 -20.21 0.47 4.30
C VAL A 172 -19.52 0.73 2.97
N ASN A 173 -18.37 1.40 3.01
CA ASN A 173 -17.47 1.53 1.86
C ASN A 173 -16.16 0.83 2.21
N TYR A 174 -15.70 -0.12 1.40
CA TYR A 174 -14.38 -0.69 1.58
C TYR A 174 -13.59 -0.80 0.27
N SER A 175 -12.28 -0.76 0.42
CA SER A 175 -11.31 -1.04 -0.64
C SER A 175 -10.29 -2.05 -0.13
N ILE A 176 -10.11 -3.16 -0.82
CA ILE A 176 -9.11 -4.18 -0.47
C ILE A 176 -8.21 -4.42 -1.67
N PHE A 177 -6.90 -4.36 -1.44
CA PHE A 177 -5.87 -4.60 -2.43
C PHE A 177 -5.06 -5.83 -2.02
N TRP A 178 -4.88 -6.79 -2.92
CA TRP A 178 -4.08 -7.99 -2.71
C TRP A 178 -2.85 -8.01 -3.61
N ASP A 179 -1.69 -8.42 -3.09
CA ASP A 179 -0.51 -8.70 -3.90
C ASP A 179 -0.85 -9.76 -4.95
N LYS A 180 -0.60 -9.42 -6.22
CA LYS A 180 -1.00 -10.25 -7.35
C LYS A 180 -0.35 -11.63 -7.33
N THR A 181 0.90 -11.74 -6.88
CA THR A 181 1.67 -13.00 -6.98
C THR A 181 1.42 -13.98 -5.85
N SER A 182 1.15 -13.49 -4.64
CA SER A 182 0.93 -14.31 -3.44
C SER A 182 -0.56 -14.45 -3.10
N GLY A 183 -1.38 -13.47 -3.49
CA GLY A 183 -2.80 -13.39 -3.15
C GLY A 183 -3.07 -12.86 -1.74
N ILE A 184 -2.07 -12.44 -0.96
CA ILE A 184 -2.30 -11.85 0.37
C ILE A 184 -2.71 -10.38 0.27
N PHE A 185 -3.58 -9.91 1.15
CA PHE A 185 -3.94 -8.49 1.18
C PHE A 185 -2.74 -7.63 1.60
N VAL A 186 -2.62 -6.44 1.01
CA VAL A 186 -1.57 -5.45 1.33
C VAL A 186 -2.14 -4.13 1.81
N VAL A 187 -3.40 -3.84 1.46
CA VAL A 187 -4.19 -2.71 1.99
C VAL A 187 -5.63 -3.17 2.18
N MET A 188 -6.21 -2.81 3.30
CA MET A 188 -7.65 -2.83 3.53
C MET A 188 -8.03 -1.46 4.09
N ASN A 189 -8.99 -0.77 3.47
CA ASN A 189 -9.65 0.39 4.07
C ASN A 189 -11.13 0.09 4.18
N GLU A 190 -11.73 0.44 5.30
CA GLU A 190 -13.16 0.31 5.56
C GLU A 190 -13.66 1.58 6.23
N THR A 191 -14.77 2.12 5.72
CA THR A 191 -15.51 3.24 6.30
C THR A 191 -16.94 2.78 6.53
N ILE A 192 -17.37 2.76 7.78
CA ILE A 192 -18.74 2.44 8.20
C ILE A 192 -19.38 3.73 8.70
N VAL A 193 -20.52 4.10 8.12
CA VAL A 193 -21.36 5.20 8.61
C VAL A 193 -22.70 4.61 9.03
N MET A 194 -22.98 4.65 10.33
CA MET A 194 -24.27 4.27 10.92
C MET A 194 -25.08 5.55 11.11
N ILE A 195 -26.33 5.54 10.65
CA ILE A 195 -27.27 6.65 10.71
C ILE A 195 -28.49 6.14 11.47
N ASP A 196 -28.86 6.78 12.57
CA ASP A 196 -30.15 6.59 13.20
C ASP A 196 -31.20 7.45 12.48
N ASN A 197 -32.15 6.82 11.79
CA ASN A 197 -33.18 7.53 11.02
C ASN A 197 -34.34 8.06 11.90
N ALA A 198 -34.40 7.74 13.20
CA ALA A 198 -35.40 8.28 14.12
C ALA A 198 -34.93 9.63 14.69
N ASP A 199 -33.71 9.68 15.22
CA ASP A 199 -33.16 10.88 15.88
C ASP A 199 -32.20 11.69 14.99
N GLY A 200 -31.73 11.11 13.88
CA GLY A 200 -30.83 11.77 12.91
C GLY A 200 -29.34 11.67 13.24
N TYR A 201 -28.97 11.00 14.32
CA TYR A 201 -27.58 10.82 14.75
C TYR A 201 -26.76 10.00 13.75
N THR A 202 -25.46 10.30 13.69
CA THR A 202 -24.50 9.66 12.78
C THR A 202 -23.24 9.25 13.53
N THR A 203 -22.93 7.94 13.48
CA THR A 203 -21.66 7.37 13.96
C THR A 203 -20.81 6.93 12.77
N SER A 204 -19.60 7.46 12.66
CA SER A 204 -18.63 7.17 11.60
C SER A 204 -17.39 6.46 12.17
N ILE A 205 -17.03 5.34 11.54
CA ILE A 205 -15.85 4.52 11.84
C ILE A 205 -15.01 4.42 10.57
N PHE A 206 -13.69 4.57 10.71
CA PHE A 206 -12.73 4.26 9.67
C PHE A 206 -11.64 3.34 10.21
N VAL A 207 -11.36 2.26 9.48
CA VAL A 207 -10.24 1.33 9.73
C VAL A 207 -9.38 1.28 8.47
N SER A 208 -8.06 1.36 8.64
CA SER A 208 -7.09 1.07 7.60
C SER A 208 -6.04 0.10 8.10
N LEU A 209 -5.81 -0.99 7.37
CA LEU A 209 -4.70 -1.92 7.55
C LEU A 209 -3.79 -1.83 6.34
N ILE A 210 -2.49 -1.64 6.56
CA ILE A 210 -1.47 -1.55 5.51
C ILE A 210 -0.31 -2.46 5.88
N ILE A 211 0.15 -3.30 4.96
CA ILE A 211 1.28 -4.21 5.20
C ILE A 211 2.59 -3.43 5.34
N THR A 212 3.31 -3.67 6.44
CA THR A 212 4.57 -3.00 6.76
C THR A 212 5.78 -3.92 6.62
N GLU A 213 5.62 -5.21 6.93
CA GLU A 213 6.69 -6.20 6.97
C GLU A 213 6.14 -7.58 6.56
N THR A 214 6.95 -8.40 5.86
CA THR A 214 6.62 -9.78 5.49
C THR A 214 7.89 -10.58 5.17
N ASN A 215 7.80 -11.91 5.12
CA ASN A 215 8.78 -12.80 4.49
C ASN A 215 8.33 -13.36 3.12
N ILE A 216 7.07 -13.16 2.71
CA ILE A 216 6.48 -13.70 1.46
C ILE A 216 7.25 -13.19 0.23
N TRP A 217 7.66 -11.92 0.28
CA TRP A 217 8.66 -11.35 -0.60
C TRP A 217 9.77 -10.71 0.22
N SER A 218 10.96 -10.63 -0.37
CA SER A 218 12.05 -9.80 0.17
C SER A 218 12.14 -8.51 -0.64
N PRO A 219 12.37 -7.34 0.00
CA PRO A 219 12.72 -6.12 -0.71
C PRO A 219 13.87 -6.39 -1.68
N THR A 220 13.65 -6.12 -2.98
CA THR A 220 14.68 -6.32 -4.00
C THR A 220 15.95 -5.55 -3.59
N PRO A 221 17.08 -6.22 -3.30
CA PRO A 221 18.23 -5.56 -2.68
C PRO A 221 18.83 -4.53 -3.62
N ALA A 222 18.60 -3.26 -3.31
CA ALA A 222 18.99 -2.15 -4.17
C ALA A 222 20.49 -2.13 -4.45
N ILE A 223 20.86 -1.99 -5.72
CA ILE A 223 22.23 -1.86 -6.19
C ILE A 223 22.91 -0.71 -5.45
N VAL A 224 23.94 -1.03 -4.65
CA VAL A 224 24.64 -0.02 -3.84
C VAL A 224 25.53 0.83 -4.74
N ALA A 225 25.07 2.04 -5.01
CA ALA A 225 25.80 3.08 -5.73
C ALA A 225 26.69 3.87 -4.77
N LYS A 226 27.90 4.22 -5.22
CA LYS A 226 28.75 5.18 -4.51
C LYS A 226 28.27 6.59 -4.83
N VAL A 227 27.80 7.31 -3.82
CA VAL A 227 27.26 8.67 -3.96
C VAL A 227 28.22 9.69 -3.37
N PHE A 228 28.37 10.83 -4.05
CA PHE A 228 29.12 11.99 -3.56
C PHE A 228 28.39 13.28 -3.90
N ILE A 229 28.17 14.15 -2.90
CA ILE A 229 27.32 15.33 -3.00
C ILE A 229 28.16 16.61 -2.85
N VAL A 230 27.92 17.56 -3.76
CA VAL A 230 28.62 18.85 -3.84
C VAL A 230 27.62 20.00 -3.80
N PRO A 231 27.83 21.02 -2.93
CA PRO A 231 28.96 21.19 -2.01
C PRO A 231 28.85 20.32 -0.74
N ARG A 232 30.02 19.93 -0.21
CA ARG A 232 30.17 19.21 1.07
C ARG A 232 29.69 20.01 2.29
N PHE A 233 29.64 21.34 2.15
CA PHE A 233 29.15 22.29 3.14
C PHE A 233 27.95 23.04 2.56
N ILE A 234 26.77 22.83 3.13
CA ILE A 234 25.52 23.47 2.69
C ILE A 234 25.19 24.62 3.64
N ASN A 235 25.31 25.85 3.13
CA ASN A 235 24.81 27.05 3.79
C ASN A 235 23.28 27.11 3.61
N LEU A 236 22.53 27.03 4.72
CA LEU A 236 21.05 27.01 4.74
C LEU A 236 20.38 28.38 4.46
N LYS A 237 21.18 29.42 4.21
CA LYS A 237 20.79 30.73 3.65
C LYS A 237 21.27 30.95 2.20
N SER A 238 21.82 29.93 1.52
CA SER A 238 22.34 30.11 0.16
C SER A 238 21.22 30.10 -0.89
N HIS A 239 21.24 31.12 -1.76
CA HIS A 239 20.37 31.22 -2.95
C HIS A 239 21.01 30.64 -4.23
N GLY A 240 22.09 29.86 -4.13
CA GLY A 240 22.72 29.23 -5.29
C GLY A 240 21.80 28.15 -5.90
N LYS A 241 21.76 27.99 -7.23
CA LYS A 241 20.75 27.15 -7.90
C LYS A 241 20.83 25.65 -7.56
N TRP A 242 22.01 25.03 -7.67
CA TRP A 242 22.12 23.57 -7.70
C TRP A 242 22.88 22.95 -6.52
N ILE A 243 22.38 21.81 -6.04
CA ILE A 243 23.17 20.75 -5.40
C ILE A 243 23.47 19.71 -6.48
N LEU A 244 24.73 19.26 -6.58
CA LEU A 244 25.12 18.20 -7.51
C LEU A 244 25.26 16.88 -6.74
N ALA A 245 24.78 15.79 -7.32
CA ALA A 245 25.11 14.44 -6.86
C ALA A 245 25.82 13.68 -7.98
N PHE A 246 26.93 13.06 -7.62
CA PHE A 246 27.71 12.13 -8.40
C PHE A 246 27.30 10.73 -7.95
N VAL A 247 26.78 9.91 -8.86
CA VAL A 247 26.25 8.57 -8.60
C VAL A 247 27.05 7.58 -9.45
N GLU A 248 27.89 6.78 -8.81
CA GLU A 248 28.72 5.76 -9.47
C GLU A 248 28.16 4.37 -9.19
N LEU A 249 27.60 3.71 -10.22
CA LEU A 249 27.12 2.33 -10.09
C LEU A 249 28.28 1.33 -10.00
N PRO A 250 28.13 0.17 -9.33
CA PRO A 250 29.17 -0.86 -9.25
C PRO A 250 29.46 -1.52 -10.61
N LYS A 251 30.55 -2.30 -10.68
CA LYS A 251 30.96 -3.01 -11.90
C LYS A 251 29.86 -3.98 -12.35
N GLY A 252 29.51 -3.95 -13.63
CA GLY A 252 28.41 -4.72 -14.23
C GLY A 252 27.34 -3.80 -14.82
N TYR A 253 26.94 -2.78 -14.05
CA TYR A 253 25.90 -1.82 -14.43
C TYR A 253 26.47 -0.62 -15.19
N LYS A 254 25.59 0.16 -15.83
CA LYS A 254 25.98 1.35 -16.61
C LYS A 254 25.05 2.53 -16.31
N ALA A 255 25.61 3.73 -16.19
CA ALA A 255 24.86 4.96 -15.92
C ALA A 255 23.84 5.31 -17.03
N LYS A 256 24.07 4.86 -18.27
CA LYS A 256 23.12 5.01 -19.39
C LYS A 256 21.88 4.09 -19.31
N ASP A 257 21.94 3.09 -18.44
CA ASP A 257 20.89 2.11 -18.21
C ASP A 257 20.02 2.53 -16.99
N ILE A 258 20.32 3.65 -16.31
CA ILE A 258 19.47 4.31 -15.30
C ILE A 258 18.24 4.95 -15.97
N ASP A 259 17.07 4.82 -15.35
CA ASP A 259 15.89 5.63 -15.68
C ASP A 259 15.93 6.94 -14.89
N LEU A 260 16.24 8.03 -15.59
CA LEU A 260 16.37 9.37 -15.02
C LEU A 260 15.07 9.92 -14.41
N SER A 261 13.89 9.43 -14.84
CA SER A 261 12.60 9.88 -14.30
C SER A 261 12.37 9.43 -12.85
N THR A 262 13.01 8.34 -12.45
CA THR A 262 12.86 7.71 -11.13
C THR A 262 13.85 8.22 -10.09
N VAL A 263 14.82 9.08 -10.47
CA VAL A 263 15.94 9.46 -9.59
C VAL A 263 15.51 10.53 -8.59
N MET A 264 15.54 10.18 -7.31
CA MET A 264 15.07 11.01 -6.20
C MET A 264 16.16 11.19 -5.13
N MET A 265 16.23 12.37 -4.51
CA MET A 265 16.94 12.59 -3.25
C MET A 265 15.98 12.44 -2.07
N ASN A 266 16.35 11.62 -1.08
CA ASN A 266 15.53 11.20 0.07
C ASN A 266 14.08 10.84 -0.32
N GLY A 267 13.91 10.15 -1.45
CA GLY A 267 12.59 9.74 -1.98
C GLY A 267 11.61 10.88 -2.32
N THR A 268 12.05 12.14 -2.29
CA THR A 268 11.13 13.31 -2.30
C THR A 268 11.49 14.37 -3.34
N ILE A 269 12.78 14.61 -3.60
CA ILE A 269 13.24 15.66 -4.50
C ILE A 269 13.70 15.04 -5.82
N ALA A 270 12.98 15.30 -6.91
CA ALA A 270 13.35 14.84 -8.25
C ALA A 270 14.52 15.63 -8.84
N ILE A 271 15.23 15.03 -9.81
CA ILE A 271 16.28 15.72 -10.56
C ILE A 271 15.73 16.91 -11.38
N LYS A 272 16.56 17.94 -11.59
CA LYS A 272 16.24 19.11 -12.41
C LYS A 272 17.24 19.27 -13.56
N GLY A 273 16.71 19.50 -14.77
CA GLY A 273 17.52 19.72 -15.97
C GLY A 273 18.22 18.45 -16.47
N LYS A 274 19.19 18.63 -17.38
CA LYS A 274 19.89 17.50 -18.03
C LYS A 274 20.88 16.82 -17.08
N ALA A 275 20.84 15.50 -16.99
CA ALA A 275 21.90 14.70 -16.39
C ALA A 275 23.14 14.63 -17.31
N ILE A 276 24.31 14.36 -16.75
CA ILE A 276 25.56 14.15 -17.48
C ILE A 276 26.09 12.76 -17.14
N ILE A 277 26.45 11.97 -18.15
CA ILE A 277 27.07 10.65 -17.98
C ILE A 277 28.56 10.79 -18.30
N ILE A 278 29.43 10.27 -17.43
CA ILE A 278 30.88 10.23 -17.62
C ILE A 278 31.35 8.77 -17.60
N GLY A 279 32.03 8.36 -18.67
CA GLY A 279 32.45 6.98 -18.85
C GLY A 279 31.26 6.01 -18.87
N LYS A 280 31.42 4.82 -18.29
CA LYS A 280 30.37 3.79 -18.28
C LYS A 280 29.45 3.85 -17.05
N ARG A 281 29.93 4.29 -15.89
CA ARG A 281 29.29 4.04 -14.57
C ARG A 281 28.92 5.29 -13.78
N LEU A 282 29.43 6.47 -14.13
CA LEU A 282 29.22 7.70 -13.37
C LEU A 282 28.10 8.54 -14.01
N LEU A 283 27.05 8.81 -13.23
CA LEU A 283 25.99 9.77 -13.52
C LEU A 283 26.18 11.02 -12.65
N ILE A 284 25.98 12.20 -13.22
CA ILE A 284 25.94 13.48 -12.50
C ILE A 284 24.56 14.09 -12.70
N VAL A 285 23.83 14.28 -11.62
CA VAL A 285 22.50 14.89 -11.58
C VAL A 285 22.50 16.17 -10.75
N ARG A 286 21.48 17.01 -10.96
CA ARG A 286 21.28 18.28 -10.25
C ARG A 286 19.97 18.23 -9.50
N PHE A 287 19.97 18.70 -8.26
CA PHE A 287 18.78 18.92 -7.44
C PHE A 287 18.67 20.40 -7.12
N ASP A 288 17.44 20.91 -7.02
CA ASP A 288 17.21 22.30 -6.64
C ASP A 288 17.68 22.55 -5.19
N ARG A 289 18.51 23.55 -4.97
CA ARG A 289 19.05 23.84 -3.63
C ARG A 289 17.95 24.27 -2.66
N SER A 290 16.92 24.99 -3.11
CA SER A 290 15.85 25.45 -2.22
C SER A 290 15.03 24.28 -1.70
N GLU A 291 14.68 23.31 -2.57
CA GLU A 291 14.02 22.06 -2.18
C GLU A 291 14.89 21.28 -1.17
N VAL A 292 16.20 21.13 -1.42
CA VAL A 292 17.12 20.42 -0.50
C VAL A 292 17.31 21.16 0.83
N ILE A 293 17.34 22.50 0.84
CA ILE A 293 17.40 23.30 2.08
C ILE A 293 16.12 23.14 2.89
N SER A 294 14.95 23.12 2.25
CA SER A 294 13.67 22.90 2.92
C SER A 294 13.58 21.50 3.52
N LEU A 295 13.98 20.46 2.77
CA LEU A 295 14.10 19.09 3.27
C LEU A 295 14.99 19.02 4.53
N ILE A 296 16.19 19.61 4.49
CA ILE A 296 17.11 19.61 5.64
C ILE A 296 16.53 20.35 6.86
N LYS A 297 15.84 21.47 6.65
CA LYS A 297 15.18 22.22 7.74
C LYS A 297 14.04 21.42 8.36
N ASN A 298 13.26 20.70 7.55
CA ASN A 298 12.12 19.92 8.02
C ASN A 298 12.56 18.60 8.68
N SER A 299 13.67 18.00 8.23
CA SER A 299 14.16 16.71 8.74
C SER A 299 14.98 16.79 10.03
N THR A 300 15.28 17.98 10.55
CA THR A 300 16.24 18.15 11.65
C THR A 300 15.61 18.65 12.95
N SER A 301 15.88 17.92 14.02
CA SER A 301 15.70 18.36 15.41
C SER A 301 16.68 19.49 15.79
N TRP A 302 16.62 20.63 15.09
CA TRP A 302 17.41 21.85 15.36
C TRP A 302 17.02 22.53 16.70
N LYS A 303 16.40 21.79 17.64
CA LYS A 303 16.11 22.27 19.00
C LYS A 303 17.39 22.51 19.83
N ASN A 304 18.53 21.95 19.41
CA ASN A 304 19.83 22.18 20.04
C ASN A 304 20.67 23.21 19.27
N LYS A 305 21.28 24.15 20.01
CA LYS A 305 21.99 25.36 19.53
C LYS A 305 23.35 25.09 18.83
N THR A 306 23.51 23.98 18.10
CA THR A 306 24.78 23.66 17.42
C THR A 306 24.90 24.43 16.10
N LYS A 307 26.09 25.00 15.84
CA LYS A 307 26.36 25.81 14.63
C LYS A 307 26.35 25.01 13.32
N PHE A 308 26.56 23.69 13.42
CA PHE A 308 26.65 22.76 12.29
C PHE A 308 25.88 21.48 12.61
N VAL A 309 25.26 20.89 11.59
CA VAL A 309 24.65 19.55 11.64
C VAL A 309 25.21 18.71 10.48
N ILE A 310 25.45 17.43 10.72
CA ILE A 310 25.76 16.47 9.65
C ILE A 310 24.44 15.82 9.24
N VAL A 311 24.11 15.90 7.95
CA VAL A 311 22.91 15.27 7.38
C VAL A 311 23.32 14.19 6.39
N THR A 312 22.65 13.05 6.45
CA THR A 312 22.74 12.00 5.42
C THR A 312 21.73 12.32 4.33
N LEU A 313 22.21 12.42 3.09
CA LEU A 313 21.36 12.55 1.90
C LEU A 313 21.54 11.28 1.07
N THR A 314 20.43 10.62 0.77
CA THR A 314 20.35 9.37 0.00
C THR A 314 19.81 9.68 -1.39
N ILE A 315 20.45 9.14 -2.42
CA ILE A 315 19.90 9.10 -3.78
C ILE A 315 19.35 7.71 -4.02
N THR A 316 18.13 7.62 -4.53
CA THR A 316 17.48 6.40 -5.00
C THR A 316 17.08 6.53 -6.47
N GLY A 317 16.80 5.42 -7.13
CA GLY A 317 16.20 5.35 -8.46
C GLY A 317 16.16 3.93 -8.98
N LYS A 318 15.77 3.76 -10.25
CA LYS A 318 15.72 2.47 -10.95
C LYS A 318 16.60 2.47 -12.19
N LEU A 319 17.01 1.27 -12.60
CA LEU A 319 17.48 0.97 -13.94
C LEU A 319 16.28 0.68 -14.86
N LYS A 320 16.51 0.73 -16.18
CA LYS A 320 15.50 0.45 -17.22
C LYS A 320 15.03 -1.01 -17.24
N ASP A 321 15.72 -1.90 -16.54
CA ASP A 321 15.33 -3.29 -16.29
C ASP A 321 14.48 -3.44 -15.00
N GLY A 322 14.16 -2.33 -14.32
CA GLY A 322 13.42 -2.31 -13.06
C GLY A 322 14.29 -2.33 -11.81
N SER A 323 15.57 -2.74 -11.91
CA SER A 323 16.45 -2.91 -10.73
C SER A 323 16.62 -1.60 -9.96
N MET A 324 16.29 -1.60 -8.66
CA MET A 324 16.52 -0.41 -7.82
C MET A 324 18.01 -0.20 -7.56
N PHE A 325 18.43 1.06 -7.41
CA PHE A 325 19.73 1.44 -6.88
C PHE A 325 19.57 2.48 -5.77
N GLN A 326 20.51 2.46 -4.82
CA GLN A 326 20.59 3.50 -3.79
C GLN A 326 22.03 3.80 -3.38
N GLY A 327 22.26 5.00 -2.88
CA GLY A 327 23.52 5.34 -2.22
C GLY A 327 23.40 6.63 -1.42
N SER A 328 24.18 6.75 -0.34
CA SER A 328 24.09 7.89 0.58
C SER A 328 25.42 8.58 0.77
N ASP A 329 25.36 9.88 1.05
CA ASP A 329 26.53 10.69 1.42
C ASP A 329 26.17 11.63 2.59
N LYS A 330 27.17 11.91 3.45
CA LYS A 330 27.04 12.75 4.64
C LYS A 330 27.63 14.13 4.37
N VAL A 331 26.79 15.16 4.30
CA VAL A 331 27.19 16.56 4.11
C VAL A 331 27.00 17.39 5.39
N ARG A 332 27.74 18.50 5.54
CA ARG A 332 27.62 19.38 6.71
C ARG A 332 26.76 20.60 6.38
N ALA A 333 25.60 20.71 7.01
CA ALA A 333 24.72 21.86 6.93
C ALA A 333 25.04 22.89 8.03
N PHE A 334 24.83 24.18 7.74
CA PHE A 334 24.98 25.25 8.75
C PHE A 334 24.11 26.47 8.50
N PHE A 335 23.78 27.18 9.58
CA PHE A 335 23.18 28.51 9.54
C PHE A 335 24.28 29.57 9.74
N PRO A 336 24.48 30.52 8.81
CA PRO A 336 25.29 31.69 9.08
C PRO A 336 24.55 32.61 10.05
N TYR A 337 25.04 32.71 11.28
CA TYR A 337 24.68 33.81 12.17
C TYR A 337 25.09 35.14 11.51
N LEU A 338 24.25 36.16 11.64
CA LEU A 338 24.60 37.51 11.22
C LEU A 338 25.77 37.99 12.08
N ARG A 339 26.93 38.26 11.47
CA ARG A 339 27.92 39.11 12.12
C ARG A 339 27.31 40.50 12.21
N HIS A 340 27.03 40.99 13.42
CA HIS A 340 26.95 42.44 13.62
C HIS A 340 28.32 43.01 13.29
N CYS A 341 28.42 43.75 12.19
CA CYS A 341 29.54 44.64 11.98
C CYS A 341 29.51 45.67 13.11
N ARG A 342 30.50 45.63 14.00
CA ARG A 342 30.73 46.75 14.92
C ARG A 342 31.11 47.95 14.05
N ALA A 343 30.23 48.95 13.97
CA ALA A 343 30.65 50.27 13.53
C ALA A 343 31.76 50.73 14.49
N HIS A 344 32.90 51.14 13.94
CA HIS A 344 33.90 51.84 14.73
C HIS A 344 33.32 53.22 15.09
N PRO A 345 33.40 53.67 16.36
CA PRO A 345 33.16 55.07 16.69
C PRO A 345 34.18 55.93 15.93
N VAL A 346 33.70 57.07 15.43
CA VAL A 346 34.52 58.13 14.81
C VAL A 346 35.17 58.96 15.91
#